data_AF-A0A8T0B516-F1
#
_entry.id   AF-A0A8T0B516-F1
#
_cell.length_a   1.000
_cell.length_b   1.000
_cell.length_c   1.000
_cell.angle_alpha   90.00
_cell.angle_beta   90.00
_cell.angle_gamma   90.00
#
_symmetry.space_group_name_H-M   'P 1'
#
loop_
_entity.id
_entity.type
_entity.pdbx_description
1 polymer ?
#
loop_
_entity_poly.entity_id
_entity_poly.type
_entity_poly.pdbx_seq_one_letter_code
_entity_poly.pdbx_strand_id
1 'polypeptide(L)'
;MAKKTARAKLSRAIREAKCAHAKKIHNHFQDSGDTRRMWQGIQAITNYKTTSPACDRDPSLPNSDQSPLIIDGSSVEIVKSTKFLGVHLADNLTWSLNTSSITKKAQQRLYFLRRLRKTHLPPPILTMFYRGTIESILSSCITAWFGNCTVSDRNTLQRIVRTAEKIIGVSLPSIMDIYTTRCIRKAHIIV
;
A
#
# COMPACT_ATOMS: atom_id res chain seq x y z
N MET A 1 -30.36 -6.05 45.21
CA MET A 1 -30.89 -5.06 44.25
C MET A 1 -29.82 -4.19 43.58
N ALA A 2 -28.83 -3.63 44.31
CA ALA A 2 -27.83 -2.70 43.78
C ALA A 2 -26.99 -3.17 42.56
N LYS A 3 -26.55 -4.43 42.54
CA LYS A 3 -25.72 -4.99 41.45
C LYS A 3 -26.43 -5.03 40.08
N LYS A 4 -27.74 -5.31 40.06
CA LYS A 4 -28.55 -5.31 38.82
C LYS A 4 -28.68 -3.89 38.25
N THR A 5 -28.93 -2.91 39.12
CA THR A 5 -29.03 -1.49 38.74
C THR A 5 -27.72 -0.94 38.20
N ALA A 6 -26.58 -1.31 38.80
CA ALA A 6 -25.25 -0.91 38.31
C ALA A 6 -24.96 -1.46 36.91
N ARG A 7 -25.27 -2.74 36.66
CA ARG A 7 -25.09 -3.37 35.33
C ARG A 7 -25.97 -2.73 34.26
N ALA A 8 -27.21 -2.37 34.61
CA ALA A 8 -28.12 -1.68 33.70
C ALA A 8 -27.61 -0.27 33.35
N LYS A 9 -27.08 0.48 34.33
CA LYS A 9 -26.46 1.80 34.11
C LYS A 9 -25.23 1.71 33.21
N LEU A 10 -24.35 0.74 33.44
CA LEU A 10 -23.16 0.52 32.60
C LEU A 10 -23.54 0.18 31.15
N SER A 11 -24.51 -0.73 30.97
CA SER A 11 -24.95 -1.14 29.63
C SER A 11 -25.58 0.02 28.85
N ARG A 12 -26.34 0.87 29.56
CA ARG A 12 -26.91 2.10 29.00
C ARG A 12 -25.82 3.06 28.56
N ALA A 13 -24.84 3.34 29.42
CA ALA A 13 -23.72 4.22 29.11
C ALA A 13 -22.89 3.74 27.90
N ILE A 14 -22.63 2.43 27.80
CA ILE A 14 -21.94 1.84 26.64
C ILE A 14 -22.75 2.05 25.35
N ARG A 15 -24.07 1.84 25.42
CA ARG A 15 -24.95 2.02 24.26
C ARG A 15 -24.99 3.48 23.80
N GLU A 16 -25.11 4.41 24.74
CA GLU A 16 -25.08 5.85 24.48
C GLU A 16 -23.75 6.27 23.86
N ALA A 17 -22.62 5.81 24.41
CA ALA A 17 -21.29 6.08 23.87
C ALA A 17 -21.12 5.54 22.44
N LYS A 18 -21.59 4.32 22.16
CA LYS A 18 -21.56 3.73 20.81
C LYS A 18 -22.43 4.52 19.83
N CYS A 19 -23.62 4.96 20.25
CA CYS A 19 -24.52 5.73 19.42
C CYS A 19 -23.94 7.12 19.10
N ALA A 20 -23.36 7.80 20.09
CA ALA A 20 -22.67 9.07 19.91
C ALA A 20 -21.48 8.96 18.95
N HIS A 21 -20.66 7.91 19.08
CA HIS A 21 -19.56 7.65 18.18
C HIS A 21 -20.04 7.38 16.75
N ALA A 22 -21.06 6.53 16.56
CA ALA A 22 -21.63 6.24 15.25
C ALA A 22 -22.18 7.51 14.57
N LYS A 23 -22.84 8.40 15.32
CA LYS A 23 -23.32 9.69 14.81
C LYS A 23 -22.17 10.60 14.38
N LYS A 24 -21.09 10.65 15.16
CA LYS A 24 -19.87 11.40 14.80
C LYS A 24 -19.26 10.88 13.50
N ILE A 25 -19.15 9.56 13.34
CA ILE A 25 -18.66 8.94 12.11
C ILE A 25 -19.56 9.27 10.93
N HIS A 26 -20.88 9.12 11.07
CA HIS A 26 -21.84 9.40 10.02
C HIS A 26 -21.80 10.85 9.52
N ASN A 27 -21.61 11.82 10.43
CA ASN A 27 -21.47 13.24 10.07
C ASN A 27 -20.28 13.54 9.14
N HIS A 28 -19.27 12.66 9.06
CA HIS A 28 -18.17 12.81 8.10
C HIS A 28 -18.54 12.43 6.66
N PHE A 29 -19.69 11.77 6.44
CA PHE A 29 -20.11 11.22 5.14
C PHE A 29 -21.42 11.83 4.60
N GLN A 30 -21.89 12.94 5.17
CA GLN A 30 -23.16 13.58 4.77
C GLN A 30 -23.05 14.44 3.51
N ASP A 31 -21.87 15.02 3.25
CA ASP A 31 -21.60 15.88 2.09
C ASP A 31 -20.62 15.19 1.15
N SER A 32 -21.09 14.81 -0.04
CA SER A 32 -20.29 14.12 -1.05
C SER A 32 -19.28 15.01 -1.77
N GLY A 33 -19.41 16.34 -1.66
CA GLY A 33 -18.49 17.31 -2.27
C GLY A 33 -17.22 17.52 -1.44
N ASP A 34 -17.27 17.28 -0.13
CA ASP A 34 -16.14 17.51 0.78
C ASP A 34 -15.33 16.22 1.00
N THR A 35 -14.46 15.93 0.03
CA THR A 35 -13.52 14.80 0.08
C THR A 35 -12.58 14.85 1.29
N ARG A 36 -12.30 16.04 1.85
CA ARG A 36 -11.45 16.23 3.03
C ARG A 36 -12.14 15.73 4.30
N ARG A 37 -13.42 16.07 4.50
CA ARG A 37 -14.23 15.57 5.63
C ARG A 37 -14.50 14.07 5.53
N MET A 38 -14.75 13.54 4.33
CA MET A 38 -14.86 12.08 4.13
C MET A 38 -13.57 11.36 4.55
N TRP A 39 -12.40 11.91 4.19
CA TRP A 39 -11.12 11.30 4.54
C TRP A 39 -10.86 11.29 6.06
N GLN A 40 -11.28 12.34 6.79
CA GLN A 40 -11.26 12.36 8.26
C GLN A 40 -12.15 11.28 8.87
N GLY A 41 -13.32 11.01 8.27
CA GLY A 41 -14.21 9.91 8.68
C GLY A 41 -13.55 8.54 8.53
N ILE A 42 -12.88 8.32 7.39
CA ILE A 42 -12.14 7.06 7.13
C ILE A 42 -10.97 6.90 8.11
N GLN A 43 -10.23 7.96 8.40
CA GLN A 43 -9.15 7.93 9.39
C GLN A 43 -9.66 7.59 10.80
N ALA A 44 -10.80 8.18 11.21
CA ALA A 44 -11.42 7.92 12.51
C ALA A 44 -11.92 6.47 12.68
N ILE A 45 -12.33 5.81 11.59
CA ILE A 45 -12.75 4.40 11.59
C ILE A 45 -11.53 3.47 11.62
N THR A 46 -10.50 3.80 10.83
CA THR A 46 -9.38 2.88 10.55
C THR A 46 -8.22 3.02 11.52
N ASN A 47 -8.24 4.01 12.42
CA ASN A 47 -7.08 4.44 13.21
C ASN A 47 -5.84 4.71 12.35
N TYR A 48 -6.04 5.03 11.07
CA TYR A 48 -4.96 5.33 10.15
C TYR A 48 -4.39 6.71 10.48
N LYS A 49 -3.31 6.73 11.25
CA LYS A 49 -2.43 7.90 11.34
C LYS A 49 -1.62 7.95 10.06
N THR A 50 -1.61 9.10 9.39
CA THR A 50 -0.56 9.47 8.43
C THR A 50 0.73 9.67 9.22
N THR A 51 1.32 8.57 9.68
CA THR A 51 2.71 8.59 10.13
C THR A 51 3.53 8.71 8.88
N SER A 52 3.95 9.95 8.56
CA SER A 52 5.12 10.14 7.70
C SER A 52 6.23 9.29 8.31
N PRO A 53 6.80 8.32 7.57
CA PRO A 53 7.96 7.61 8.08
C PRO A 53 9.08 8.64 8.14
N ALA A 54 9.56 8.94 9.34
CA ALA A 54 10.86 9.57 9.49
C ALA A 54 11.89 8.53 9.01
N CYS A 55 12.52 8.78 7.86
CA CYS A 55 13.72 8.06 7.46
C CYS A 55 14.88 8.53 8.33
N ASP A 56 15.63 7.58 8.90
CA ASP A 56 16.89 7.85 9.56
C ASP A 56 17.85 8.53 8.57
N ARG A 57 18.43 9.66 9.01
CA ARG A 57 19.35 10.48 8.23
C ARG A 57 20.71 9.78 8.13
N ASP A 58 21.25 9.67 6.92
CA ASP A 58 22.68 9.51 6.67
C ASP A 58 23.33 10.91 6.65
N PRO A 59 24.24 11.27 7.56
CA PRO A 59 24.85 12.60 7.64
C PRO A 59 25.83 12.92 6.49
N SER A 60 26.10 11.97 5.58
CA SER A 60 27.16 12.10 4.58
C SER A 60 26.74 12.73 3.24
N LEU A 61 25.44 13.00 3.02
CA LEU A 61 24.97 13.63 1.79
C LEU A 61 24.92 15.16 1.93
N PRO A 62 25.45 15.94 0.96
CA PRO A 62 25.39 17.39 1.02
C PRO A 62 23.92 17.82 1.03
N ASN A 63 23.56 18.70 1.98
CA ASN A 63 22.29 19.40 1.94
C ASN A 63 22.22 20.14 0.61
N SER A 64 21.46 19.62 -0.34
CA SER A 64 21.10 20.38 -1.52
C SER A 64 20.13 21.47 -1.06
N ASP A 65 20.66 22.64 -0.72
CA ASP A 65 19.94 23.90 -0.68
C ASP A 65 19.44 24.18 -2.12
N GLN A 66 18.42 23.43 -2.53
CA GLN A 66 17.77 23.59 -3.81
C GLN A 66 17.01 24.92 -3.75
N SER A 67 17.51 25.90 -4.52
CA SER A 67 16.81 27.16 -4.72
C SER A 67 15.38 26.87 -5.21
N PRO A 68 14.35 27.53 -4.65
CA PRO A 68 12.97 27.23 -5.00
C PRO A 68 12.74 27.48 -6.48
N LEU A 69 12.23 26.46 -7.18
CA LEU A 69 11.87 26.56 -8.58
C LEU A 69 10.67 27.53 -8.70
N ILE A 70 10.87 28.64 -9.41
CA ILE A 70 9.80 29.62 -9.66
C ILE A 70 9.23 29.37 -11.06
N ILE A 71 7.94 29.03 -11.14
CA ILE A 71 7.19 28.92 -12.42
C ILE A 71 6.11 30.01 -12.39
N ASP A 72 6.08 30.87 -13.42
CA ASP A 72 5.12 31.97 -13.56
C ASP A 72 4.99 32.87 -12.31
N GLY A 73 6.12 33.16 -11.65
CA GLY A 73 6.15 33.99 -10.44
C GLY A 73 5.70 33.28 -9.16
N SER A 74 5.33 31.99 -9.23
CA SER A 74 4.94 31.17 -8.08
C SER A 74 6.03 30.17 -7.70
N SER A 75 6.33 30.07 -6.39
CA SER A 75 7.26 29.07 -5.86
C SER A 75 6.63 27.67 -5.89
N VAL A 76 7.30 26.72 -6.53
CA VAL A 76 6.85 25.33 -6.60
C VAL A 76 7.23 24.60 -5.31
N GLU A 77 6.25 23.94 -4.70
CA GLU A 77 6.47 23.13 -3.49
C GLU A 77 7.36 21.93 -3.81
N ILE A 78 8.53 21.88 -3.15
CA ILE A 78 9.42 20.72 -3.20
C ILE A 78 8.96 19.74 -2.12
N VAL A 79 8.40 18.61 -2.56
CA VAL A 79 7.95 17.53 -1.68
C VAL A 79 8.96 16.39 -1.66
N LYS A 80 9.19 15.82 -0.48
CA LYS A 80 10.11 14.68 -0.32
C LYS A 80 9.65 13.41 -1.01
N SER A 81 8.34 13.26 -1.21
CA SER A 81 7.79 12.19 -2.01
C SER A 81 6.42 12.57 -2.52
N THR A 82 6.11 12.13 -3.74
CA THR A 82 4.79 12.25 -4.34
C THR A 82 4.35 10.91 -4.93
N LYS A 83 3.04 10.72 -5.09
CA LYS A 83 2.48 9.53 -5.71
C LYS A 83 1.92 9.90 -7.07
N PHE A 84 2.49 9.33 -8.12
CA PHE A 84 2.05 9.53 -9.49
C PHE A 84 1.67 8.19 -10.13
N LEU A 85 0.46 8.10 -10.70
CA LEU A 85 -0.07 6.90 -11.35
C LEU A 85 0.02 5.61 -10.50
N GLY A 86 -0.02 5.75 -9.17
CA GLY A 86 0.06 4.61 -8.26
C GLY A 86 1.47 4.26 -7.77
N VAL A 87 2.52 4.87 -8.33
CA VAL A 87 3.92 4.69 -7.96
C VAL A 87 4.35 5.82 -7.02
N HIS A 88 5.09 5.51 -5.96
CA HIS A 88 5.69 6.52 -5.09
C HIS A 88 7.05 6.93 -5.65
N LEU A 89 7.21 8.22 -5.95
CA LEU A 89 8.46 8.86 -6.32
C LEU A 89 9.01 9.55 -5.08
N ALA A 90 10.23 9.23 -4.69
CA ALA A 90 10.94 9.91 -3.60
C ALA A 90 11.97 10.89 -4.19
N ASP A 91 12.26 11.97 -3.46
CA ASP A 91 13.24 13.00 -3.81
C ASP A 91 14.66 12.43 -3.97
N ASN A 92 15.01 11.45 -3.14
CA ASN A 92 16.27 10.72 -3.19
C ASN A 92 16.28 9.59 -4.24
N LEU A 93 15.26 9.51 -5.09
CA LEU A 93 15.06 8.49 -6.13
C LEU A 93 15.11 7.04 -5.62
N THR A 94 14.97 6.83 -4.31
CA THR A 94 14.86 5.49 -3.72
C THR A 94 13.47 4.93 -3.96
N TRP A 95 13.41 3.63 -4.24
CA TRP A 95 12.15 2.94 -4.51
C TRP A 95 11.58 2.22 -3.28
N SER A 96 12.21 2.37 -2.11
CA SER A 96 11.87 1.65 -0.90
C SER A 96 10.47 1.99 -0.36
N LEU A 97 10.02 3.23 -0.53
CA LEU A 97 8.64 3.62 -0.18
C LEU A 97 7.63 2.93 -1.12
N ASN A 98 7.94 2.90 -2.42
CA ASN A 98 7.12 2.24 -3.43
C ASN A 98 7.06 0.72 -3.20
N THR A 99 8.20 0.07 -3.02
CA THR A 99 8.32 -1.38 -2.78
C THR A 99 7.61 -1.78 -1.49
N SER A 100 7.71 -0.96 -0.44
CA SER A 100 6.98 -1.18 0.82
C SER A 100 5.47 -1.10 0.63
N SER A 101 4.99 -0.12 -0.12
CA SER A 101 3.56 0.05 -0.46
C SER A 101 3.04 -1.15 -1.27
N ILE A 102 3.78 -1.56 -2.29
CA ILE A 102 3.49 -2.74 -3.13
C ILE A 102 3.48 -4.02 -2.28
N THR A 103 4.48 -4.20 -1.42
CA THR A 103 4.61 -5.38 -0.55
C THR A 103 3.43 -5.50 0.39
N LYS A 104 3.00 -4.41 1.04
CA LYS A 104 1.83 -4.41 1.92
C LYS A 104 0.55 -4.84 1.18
N LYS A 105 0.33 -4.32 -0.03
CA LYS A 105 -0.81 -4.73 -0.86
C LYS A 105 -0.73 -6.20 -1.25
N ALA A 106 0.44 -6.67 -1.69
CA ALA A 106 0.64 -8.06 -2.08
C ALA A 106 0.46 -9.02 -0.89
N GLN A 107 0.89 -8.65 0.32
CA GLN A 107 0.66 -9.43 1.54
C GLN A 107 -0.82 -9.59 1.86
N GLN A 108 -1.64 -8.56 1.66
CA GLN A 108 -3.10 -8.67 1.80
C GLN A 108 -3.67 -9.67 0.79
N ARG A 109 -3.19 -9.68 -0.46
CA ARG A 109 -3.63 -10.65 -1.47
C ARG A 109 -3.14 -12.07 -1.17
N LEU A 110 -1.95 -12.24 -0.62
CA LEU A 110 -1.45 -13.52 -0.13
C LEU A 110 -2.34 -14.11 0.97
N TYR A 111 -2.91 -13.28 1.85
CA TYR A 111 -3.87 -13.77 2.83
C TYR A 111 -5.08 -14.43 2.17
N PHE A 112 -5.65 -13.83 1.12
CA PHE A 112 -6.74 -14.44 0.36
C PHE A 112 -6.30 -15.70 -0.38
N LEU A 113 -5.11 -15.70 -0.99
CA LEU A 113 -4.55 -16.89 -1.64
C LEU A 113 -4.43 -18.07 -0.65
N ARG A 114 -3.97 -17.81 0.59
CA ARG A 114 -3.93 -18.83 1.66
C ARG A 114 -5.31 -19.35 2.01
N ARG A 115 -6.32 -18.48 2.06
CA ARG A 115 -7.71 -18.89 2.31
C ARG A 115 -8.27 -19.76 1.19
N LEU A 116 -8.02 -19.40 -0.06
CA LEU A 116 -8.42 -20.18 -1.23
C LEU A 116 -7.73 -21.55 -1.27
N ARG A 117 -6.47 -21.63 -0.84
CA ARG A 117 -5.80 -22.93 -0.72
C ARG A 117 -6.47 -23.84 0.32
N LYS A 118 -6.93 -23.27 1.44
CA LYS A 118 -7.65 -24.03 2.48
C LYS A 118 -8.99 -24.59 2.02
N THR A 119 -9.59 -24.06 0.96
CA THR A 119 -10.82 -24.60 0.35
C THR A 119 -10.51 -25.68 -0.70
N HIS A 120 -9.29 -26.23 -0.72
CA HIS A 120 -8.86 -27.30 -1.61
C HIS A 120 -9.02 -27.01 -3.11
N LEU A 121 -8.99 -25.74 -3.51
CA LEU A 121 -9.01 -25.38 -4.93
C LEU A 121 -7.76 -25.91 -5.66
N PRO A 122 -7.91 -26.34 -6.93
CA PRO A 122 -6.81 -26.93 -7.68
C PRO A 122 -5.76 -25.86 -8.03
N PRO A 123 -4.47 -26.25 -8.15
CA PRO A 123 -3.38 -25.30 -8.42
C PRO A 123 -3.59 -24.35 -9.62
N PRO A 124 -4.16 -24.76 -10.77
CA PRO A 124 -4.39 -23.85 -11.89
C PRO A 124 -5.26 -22.63 -11.55
N ILE A 125 -6.29 -22.81 -10.73
CA ILE A 125 -7.17 -21.71 -10.29
C ILE A 125 -6.43 -20.77 -9.34
N LEU A 126 -5.60 -21.31 -8.45
CA LEU A 126 -4.77 -20.53 -7.55
C LEU A 126 -3.69 -19.74 -8.30
N THR A 127 -3.10 -20.33 -9.35
CA THR A 127 -2.16 -19.66 -10.26
C THR A 127 -2.83 -18.52 -11.00
N MET A 128 -4.06 -18.73 -11.50
CA MET A 128 -4.84 -17.68 -12.15
C MET A 128 -5.13 -16.52 -11.18
N PHE A 129 -5.52 -16.83 -9.94
CA PHE A 129 -5.69 -15.82 -8.89
C PHE A 129 -4.39 -15.05 -8.59
N TYR A 130 -3.26 -15.75 -8.47
CA TYR A 130 -1.95 -15.14 -8.28
C TYR A 130 -1.62 -14.17 -9.42
N ARG A 131 -1.75 -14.61 -10.68
CA ARG A 131 -1.48 -13.77 -11.86
C ARG A 131 -2.35 -12.52 -11.89
N GLY A 132 -3.65 -12.67 -11.66
CA GLY A 132 -4.61 -11.57 -11.71
C GLY A 132 -4.49 -10.57 -10.57
N THR A 133 -4.04 -11.00 -9.37
CA THR A 133 -4.15 -10.16 -8.16
C THR A 133 -2.82 -9.81 -7.49
N ILE A 134 -1.83 -10.70 -7.53
CA ILE A 134 -0.52 -10.49 -6.88
C ILE A 134 0.50 -10.07 -7.94
N GLU A 135 0.65 -10.86 -9.00
CA GLU A 135 1.60 -10.57 -10.08
C GLU A 135 1.27 -9.25 -10.78
N SER A 136 -0.02 -8.94 -10.96
CA SER A 136 -0.47 -7.66 -11.53
C SER A 136 -0.03 -6.45 -10.69
N ILE A 137 -0.04 -6.56 -9.36
CA ILE A 137 0.45 -5.51 -8.46
C ILE A 137 1.97 -5.40 -8.53
N LEU A 138 2.67 -6.54 -8.54
CA LEU A 138 4.13 -6.59 -8.62
C LEU A 138 4.66 -6.08 -9.96
N SER A 139 3.96 -6.34 -11.05
CA SER A 139 4.38 -5.99 -12.43
C SER A 139 3.90 -4.60 -12.88
N SER A 140 3.06 -3.93 -12.09
CA SER A 140 2.56 -2.60 -12.42
C SER A 140 3.70 -1.58 -12.48
N CYS A 141 3.88 -0.97 -13.66
CA CYS A 141 4.96 -0.02 -13.96
C CYS A 141 6.36 -0.54 -13.61
N ILE A 142 6.58 -1.87 -13.53
CA ILE A 142 7.81 -2.47 -13.00
C ILE A 142 9.07 -2.02 -13.75
N THR A 143 8.95 -1.70 -15.04
CA THR A 143 10.05 -1.20 -15.88
C THR A 143 10.59 0.17 -15.44
N ALA A 144 9.79 0.97 -14.75
CA ALA A 144 10.16 2.33 -14.33
C ALA A 144 10.95 2.35 -13.00
N TRP A 145 10.72 1.38 -12.11
CA TRP A 145 11.22 1.44 -10.74
C TRP A 145 12.11 0.26 -10.33
N PHE A 146 11.87 -0.94 -10.86
CA PHE A 146 12.52 -2.15 -10.35
C PHE A 146 14.02 -2.21 -10.67
N GLY A 147 14.44 -1.64 -11.81
CA GLY A 147 15.85 -1.55 -12.20
C GLY A 147 16.72 -0.82 -11.16
N ASN A 148 16.13 0.12 -10.42
CA ASN A 148 16.81 0.96 -9.43
C ASN A 148 16.52 0.52 -7.97
N CYS A 149 15.87 -0.63 -7.76
CA CYS A 149 15.64 -1.15 -6.42
C CYS A 149 16.93 -1.62 -5.75
N THR A 150 17.01 -1.41 -4.44
CA THR A 150 18.07 -2.00 -3.60
C THR A 150 17.98 -3.53 -3.59
N VAL A 151 19.05 -4.21 -3.19
CA VAL A 151 19.04 -5.67 -3.00
C VAL A 151 17.99 -6.09 -1.97
N SER A 152 17.81 -5.32 -0.90
CA SER A 152 16.80 -5.56 0.14
C SER A 152 15.36 -5.48 -0.42
N ASP A 153 15.09 -4.47 -1.25
CA ASP A 153 13.80 -4.31 -1.92
C ASP A 153 13.50 -5.51 -2.83
N ARG A 154 14.47 -5.92 -3.66
CA ARG A 154 14.35 -7.07 -4.56
C ARG A 154 14.08 -8.35 -3.77
N ASN A 155 14.81 -8.58 -2.69
CA ASN A 155 14.61 -9.73 -1.82
C ASN A 155 13.22 -9.74 -1.17
N THR A 156 12.72 -8.57 -0.76
CA THR A 156 11.39 -8.43 -0.17
C THR A 156 10.30 -8.79 -1.18
N LEU A 157 10.40 -8.30 -2.42
CA LEU A 157 9.47 -8.65 -3.48
C LEU A 157 9.56 -10.14 -3.86
N GLN A 158 10.77 -10.69 -3.95
CA GLN A 158 10.97 -12.11 -4.24
C GLN A 158 10.35 -13.02 -3.16
N ARG A 159 10.37 -12.61 -1.88
CA ARG A 159 9.70 -13.36 -0.80
C ARG A 159 8.20 -13.47 -1.01
N ILE A 160 7.55 -12.47 -1.60
CA ILE A 160 6.11 -12.54 -1.94
C ILE A 160 5.88 -13.65 -2.97
N VAL A 161 6.68 -13.69 -4.04
CA VAL A 161 6.60 -14.71 -5.09
C VAL A 161 6.85 -16.10 -4.50
N ARG A 162 7.94 -16.28 -3.72
CA ARG A 162 8.24 -17.57 -3.06
C ARG A 162 7.15 -18.01 -2.10
N THR A 163 6.48 -17.08 -1.43
CA THR A 163 5.37 -17.41 -0.54
C THR A 163 4.18 -17.91 -1.34
N ALA A 164 3.84 -17.26 -2.45
CA ALA A 164 2.77 -17.71 -3.34
C ALA A 164 3.10 -19.10 -3.94
N GLU A 165 4.31 -19.30 -4.43
CA GLU A 165 4.81 -20.58 -4.96
C GLU A 165 4.60 -21.72 -3.95
N LYS A 166 4.99 -21.51 -2.68
CA LYS A 166 4.79 -22.49 -1.61
C LYS A 166 3.30 -22.77 -1.31
N ILE A 167 2.44 -21.76 -1.40
CA ILE A 167 1.00 -21.93 -1.14
C ILE A 167 0.33 -22.73 -2.27
N ILE A 168 0.72 -22.46 -3.51
CA ILE A 168 0.12 -23.07 -4.70
C ILE A 168 0.70 -24.46 -4.96
N GLY A 169 1.99 -24.65 -4.69
CA GLY A 169 2.72 -25.89 -4.98
C GLY A 169 3.19 -25.99 -6.43
N VAL A 170 3.35 -24.88 -7.13
CA VAL A 170 3.86 -24.82 -8.52
C VAL A 170 4.92 -23.75 -8.64
N SER A 171 5.93 -23.99 -9.47
CA SER A 171 6.98 -22.99 -9.73
C SER A 171 6.38 -21.74 -10.38
N LEU A 172 6.77 -20.57 -9.86
CA LEU A 172 6.38 -19.27 -10.39
C LEU A 172 7.61 -18.53 -10.92
N PRO A 173 7.46 -17.69 -11.96
CA PRO A 173 8.54 -16.83 -12.42
C PRO A 173 9.06 -15.94 -11.31
N SER A 174 10.38 -15.76 -11.21
CA SER A 174 10.96 -14.86 -10.21
C SER A 174 10.57 -13.41 -10.50
N ILE A 175 10.73 -12.53 -9.50
CA ILE A 175 10.47 -11.10 -9.71
C ILE A 175 11.39 -10.50 -10.78
N MET A 176 12.62 -11.02 -10.90
CA MET A 176 13.55 -10.65 -11.96
C MET A 176 13.04 -11.12 -13.33
N ASP A 177 12.53 -12.34 -13.45
CA ASP A 177 11.99 -12.84 -14.72
C ASP A 177 10.78 -12.03 -15.18
N ILE A 178 9.89 -11.68 -14.24
CA ILE A 178 8.75 -10.80 -14.50
C ILE A 178 9.24 -9.45 -15.03
N TYR A 179 10.23 -8.84 -14.37
CA TYR A 179 10.81 -7.58 -14.80
C TYR A 179 11.43 -7.68 -16.21
N THR A 180 12.31 -8.65 -16.44
CA THR A 180 13.01 -8.85 -17.72
C THR A 180 12.00 -9.06 -18.86
N THR A 181 11.00 -9.91 -18.64
CA THR A 181 9.93 -10.16 -19.62
C THR A 181 9.17 -8.87 -19.98
N ARG A 182 8.89 -8.01 -18.98
CA ARG A 182 8.19 -6.73 -19.20
C ARG A 182 9.07 -5.72 -19.92
N CYS A 183 10.37 -5.67 -19.63
CA CYS A 183 11.33 -4.82 -20.32
C CYS A 183 11.46 -5.21 -21.79
N ILE A 184 11.64 -6.49 -22.09
CA ILE A 184 11.72 -7.00 -23.47
C ILE A 184 10.45 -6.65 -24.25
N ARG A 185 9.27 -6.93 -23.68
CA ARG A 185 7.99 -6.61 -24.31
C ARG A 185 7.80 -5.12 -24.56
N LYS A 186 8.32 -4.26 -23.67
CA LYS A 186 8.28 -2.80 -23.85
C LYS A 186 9.26 -2.33 -24.92
N ALA A 187 10.45 -2.92 -25.00
CA ALA A 187 11.43 -2.61 -26.04
C ALA A 187 10.85 -2.90 -27.44
N HIS A 188 10.14 -4.02 -27.61
CA HIS A 188 9.45 -4.36 -28.86
C HIS A 188 8.31 -3.42 -29.27
N ILE A 189 7.84 -2.53 -28.39
CA ILE A 189 6.82 -1.52 -28.73
C ILE A 189 7.49 -0.21 -29.20
N ILE A 190 8.74 0.01 -28.80
CA ILE A 190 9.48 1.25 -29.07
C ILE A 190 10.28 1.13 -30.38
N VAL A 191 10.78 -0.06 -30.68
CA VAL A 191 11.41 -0.43 -31.96
C VAL A 191 10.34 -0.76 -32.98
#